data_AF-A0A3T0K238-F1
#
_entry.id   AF-A0A3T0K238-F1
#
_cell.length_a   1.000
_cell.length_b   1.000
_cell.length_c   1.000
_cell.angle_alpha   90.00
_cell.angle_beta   90.00
_cell.angle_gamma   90.00
#
_symmetry.space_group_name_H-M   'P 1'
#
loop_
_entity.id
_entity.type
_entity.pdbx_description
1 polymer ?
#
loop_
_entity_poly.entity_id
_entity_poly.type
_entity_poly.pdbx_seq_one_letter_code
_entity_poly.pdbx_strand_id
1 'polypeptide(L)'
;MHRLNTGTIGLALLSAVFIADQAQAQSGCAVRLGQPSIDFGAMTRGQLLQQPLDNDQLSFGRRRVQITVQCERTVALRLDLAAPAADTVDYRFGAGVLRVHVMAVRVDGKAAQWLGFEPGAASGAAVWPTGQSLIPARAGVALEGQRMDVEVELEGRVGSAQTRVADLTRFGIDLRFQAY
;
A
#
# COMPACT_ATOMS: atom_id res chain seq x y z
N MET A 1 -2.46 79.66 -9.38
CA MET A 1 -1.75 78.71 -8.49
C MET A 1 -2.47 77.37 -8.54
N HIS A 2 -1.97 76.40 -9.32
CA HIS A 2 -2.29 74.98 -9.12
C HIS A 2 -1.14 74.15 -9.71
N ARG A 3 -0.36 73.56 -8.81
CA ARG A 3 0.58 72.48 -9.15
C ARG A 3 -0.24 71.19 -9.17
N LEU A 4 -0.23 70.47 -10.29
CA LEU A 4 -0.68 69.08 -10.33
C LEU A 4 0.52 68.16 -10.54
N ASN A 5 0.51 67.14 -9.69
CA ASN A 5 1.61 66.28 -9.29
C ASN A 5 1.69 65.08 -10.22
N THR A 6 2.89 64.76 -10.71
CA THR A 6 3.22 63.56 -11.49
C THR A 6 3.04 62.30 -10.64
N GLY A 7 2.08 61.46 -10.98
CA GLY A 7 1.88 60.12 -10.41
C GLY A 7 2.42 59.04 -11.35
N THR A 8 3.63 58.57 -11.07
CA THR A 8 4.22 57.35 -11.65
C THR A 8 3.42 56.12 -11.23
N ILE A 9 2.78 55.45 -12.20
CA ILE A 9 2.15 54.14 -12.00
C ILE A 9 3.19 53.07 -12.33
N GLY A 10 3.79 52.49 -11.29
CA GLY A 10 4.65 51.32 -11.41
C GLY A 10 3.80 50.06 -11.61
N LEU A 11 3.91 49.45 -12.79
CA LEU A 11 3.24 48.19 -13.13
C LEU A 11 4.08 47.03 -12.57
N ALA A 12 3.69 46.48 -11.42
CA ALA A 12 4.32 45.28 -10.87
C ALA A 12 3.71 44.03 -11.53
N LEU A 13 4.44 43.44 -12.48
CA LEU A 13 4.12 42.13 -13.06
C LEU A 13 4.50 41.03 -12.06
N LEU A 14 3.50 40.51 -11.33
CA LEU A 14 3.64 39.31 -10.51
C LEU A 14 3.56 38.07 -11.39
N SER A 15 4.72 37.60 -11.86
CA SER A 15 4.86 36.32 -12.54
C SER A 15 4.84 35.19 -11.51
N ALA A 16 3.74 34.46 -11.40
CA ALA A 16 3.70 33.21 -10.64
C ALA A 16 4.37 32.10 -11.47
N VAL A 17 5.59 31.71 -11.07
CA VAL A 17 6.24 30.51 -11.59
C VAL A 17 5.68 29.32 -10.82
N PHE A 18 4.86 28.50 -11.48
CA PHE A 18 4.47 27.19 -10.97
C PHE A 18 5.64 26.24 -11.19
N ILE A 19 6.45 26.03 -10.15
CA ILE A 19 7.42 24.94 -10.12
C ILE A 19 6.60 23.68 -9.85
N ALA A 20 6.32 22.90 -10.90
CA ALA A 20 5.83 21.54 -10.74
C ALA A 20 6.98 20.73 -10.15
N ASP A 21 6.90 20.43 -8.86
CA ASP A 21 7.81 19.50 -8.21
C ASP A 21 7.55 18.12 -8.85
N GLN A 22 8.40 17.76 -9.81
CA GLN A 22 8.46 16.38 -10.31
C GLN A 22 8.94 15.59 -9.11
N ALA A 23 8.01 15.03 -8.34
CA ALA A 23 8.31 14.09 -7.27
C ALA A 23 9.21 13.02 -7.87
N GLN A 24 10.52 13.16 -7.62
CA GLN A 24 11.52 12.25 -8.12
C GLN A 24 11.16 10.90 -7.52
N ALA A 25 10.58 10.02 -8.34
CA ALA A 25 10.67 8.60 -8.10
C ALA A 25 12.19 8.33 -8.06
N GLN A 26 12.72 8.16 -6.85
CA GLN A 26 14.15 8.03 -6.57
C GLN A 26 14.76 6.76 -7.22
N SER A 27 13.90 5.96 -7.86
CA SER A 27 14.19 4.90 -8.82
C SER A 27 13.34 5.20 -10.05
N GLY A 28 13.82 4.93 -11.27
CA GLY A 28 13.02 5.07 -12.49
C GLY A 28 11.89 4.03 -12.59
N CYS A 29 11.19 3.75 -11.49
CA CYS A 29 10.17 2.73 -11.32
C CYS A 29 8.84 3.36 -10.91
N ALA A 30 7.78 3.01 -11.65
CA ALA A 30 6.40 3.39 -11.35
C ALA A 30 5.65 2.20 -10.75
N VAL A 31 4.86 2.45 -9.70
CA VAL A 31 3.96 1.46 -9.10
C VAL A 31 2.54 1.72 -9.57
N ARG A 32 1.85 0.65 -10.00
CA ARG A 32 0.45 0.65 -10.41
C ARG A 32 -0.33 -0.39 -9.61
N LEU A 33 -1.52 -0.01 -9.17
CA LEU A 33 -2.47 -0.90 -8.50
C LEU A 33 -3.58 -1.25 -9.48
N GLY A 34 -3.97 -2.53 -9.54
CA GLY A 34 -5.10 -2.96 -10.36
C GLY A 34 -6.43 -2.30 -9.92
N GLN A 35 -6.57 -2.03 -8.62
CA GLN A 35 -7.66 -1.25 -8.05
C GLN A 35 -7.08 -0.30 -6.99
N PRO A 36 -7.33 1.02 -7.07
CA PRO A 36 -6.77 2.00 -6.13
C PRO A 36 -7.53 2.04 -4.79
N SER A 37 -8.74 1.49 -4.73
CA SER A 37 -9.57 1.42 -3.53
C SER A 37 -10.21 0.05 -3.41
N ILE A 38 -10.23 -0.50 -2.20
CA ILE A 38 -10.75 -1.84 -1.92
C ILE A 38 -11.86 -1.71 -0.90
N ASP A 39 -13.05 -2.19 -1.27
CA ASP A 39 -14.19 -2.22 -0.38
C ASP A 39 -14.37 -3.62 0.21
N PHE A 40 -14.33 -3.70 1.54
CA PHE A 40 -14.65 -4.93 2.27
C PHE A 40 -16.16 -5.09 2.47
N GLY A 41 -16.95 -4.04 2.21
CA GLY A 41 -18.38 -3.98 2.42
C GLY A 41 -18.76 -3.62 3.85
N ALA A 42 -20.07 -3.55 4.09
CA ALA A 42 -20.61 -3.39 5.43
C ALA A 42 -21.01 -4.76 6.01
N MET A 43 -20.68 -4.99 7.28
CA MET A 43 -21.05 -6.19 8.00
C MET A 43 -21.63 -5.84 9.36
N THR A 44 -22.71 -6.52 9.73
CA THR A 44 -23.24 -6.51 11.09
C THR A 44 -22.37 -7.37 11.99
N ARG A 45 -22.43 -7.12 13.31
CA ARG A 45 -21.78 -7.98 14.30
C ARG A 45 -22.22 -9.45 14.18
N GLY A 46 -23.50 -9.70 13.92
CA GLY A 46 -24.02 -11.06 13.73
C GLY A 46 -23.36 -11.79 12.56
N GLN A 47 -23.13 -11.09 11.44
CA GLN A 47 -22.43 -11.64 10.27
C GLN A 47 -20.95 -11.89 10.55
N LEU A 48 -20.27 -10.98 11.26
CA LEU A 48 -18.87 -11.16 11.64
C LEU A 48 -18.68 -12.38 12.54
N LEU A 49 -19.58 -12.61 13.50
CA LEU A 49 -19.52 -13.76 14.41
C LEU A 49 -19.78 -15.11 13.74
N GLN A 50 -20.29 -15.12 12.51
CA GLN A 50 -20.43 -16.35 11.70
C GLN A 50 -19.14 -16.70 10.95
N GLN A 51 -18.17 -15.78 10.87
CA GLN A 51 -16.87 -16.05 10.27
C GLN A 51 -15.99 -16.89 11.22
N PRO A 52 -15.04 -17.68 10.68
CA PRO A 52 -14.04 -18.35 11.51
C PRO A 52 -13.31 -17.35 12.41
N LEU A 53 -13.26 -17.66 13.70
CA LEU A 53 -12.46 -16.93 14.68
C LEU A 53 -11.01 -17.40 14.58
N ASP A 54 -10.10 -16.45 14.34
CA ASP A 54 -8.65 -16.67 14.43
C ASP A 54 -8.07 -15.70 15.45
N ASN A 55 -7.49 -16.22 16.54
CA ASN A 55 -6.88 -15.42 17.62
C ASN A 55 -7.80 -14.29 18.15
N ASP A 56 -9.07 -14.61 18.42
CA ASP A 56 -10.13 -13.66 18.86
C ASP A 56 -10.42 -12.52 17.88
N GLN A 57 -10.05 -12.70 16.61
CA GLN A 57 -10.35 -11.76 15.55
C GLN A 57 -11.36 -12.32 14.55
N LEU A 58 -12.26 -11.44 14.12
CA LEU A 58 -13.29 -11.68 13.12
C LEU A 58 -12.85 -11.03 11.81
N SER A 59 -12.97 -11.77 10.71
CA SER A 59 -12.55 -11.31 9.38
C SER A 59 -13.66 -10.53 8.68
N PHE A 60 -13.32 -9.40 8.06
CA PHE A 60 -14.14 -8.72 7.05
C PHE A 60 -14.06 -9.41 5.68
N GLY A 61 -13.41 -10.58 5.62
CA GLY A 61 -13.12 -11.30 4.40
C GLY A 61 -11.83 -10.84 3.75
N ARG A 62 -11.45 -11.55 2.69
CA ARG A 62 -10.18 -11.36 1.98
C ARG A 62 -10.42 -10.69 0.63
N ARG A 63 -9.51 -9.80 0.23
CA ARG A 63 -9.57 -9.05 -1.03
C ARG A 63 -8.23 -9.12 -1.74
N ARG A 64 -8.25 -9.57 -2.98
CA ARG A 64 -7.04 -9.74 -3.79
C ARG A 64 -6.72 -8.46 -4.56
N VAL A 65 -5.44 -8.12 -4.59
CA VAL A 65 -4.94 -6.92 -5.27
C VAL A 65 -3.74 -7.32 -6.10
N GLN A 66 -3.72 -6.82 -7.33
CA GLN A 66 -2.56 -6.92 -8.19
C GLN A 66 -1.78 -5.62 -8.14
N ILE A 67 -0.48 -5.74 -7.89
CA ILE A 67 0.48 -4.63 -7.88
C ILE A 67 1.47 -4.87 -9.00
N THR A 68 1.66 -3.87 -9.86
CA THR A 68 2.66 -3.89 -10.92
C THR A 68 3.68 -2.79 -10.66
N VAL A 69 4.95 -3.18 -10.60
CA VAL A 69 6.10 -2.28 -10.68
C VAL A 69 6.62 -2.32 -12.11
N GLN A 70 6.86 -1.15 -12.69
CA GLN A 70 7.47 -0.99 -14.01
C GLN A 70 8.61 0.01 -13.94
N CYS A 71 9.81 -0.45 -14.24
CA CYS A 71 11.03 0.35 -14.30
C CYS A 71 11.43 0.68 -15.75
N GLU A 72 12.11 1.80 -15.94
CA GLU A 72 12.62 2.27 -17.24
C GLU A 72 13.83 1.46 -17.74
N ARG A 73 14.54 0.80 -16.82
CA ARG A 73 15.70 -0.03 -17.11
C ARG A 73 15.74 -1.23 -16.17
N THR A 74 16.56 -2.23 -16.51
CA THR A 74 16.81 -3.37 -15.63
C THR A 74 17.52 -2.89 -14.36
N VAL A 75 16.92 -3.14 -13.20
CA VAL A 75 17.44 -2.78 -11.88
C VAL A 75 17.17 -3.89 -10.88
N ALA A 76 17.90 -3.90 -9.76
CA ALA A 76 17.57 -4.73 -8.62
C ALA A 76 16.22 -4.29 -8.05
N LEU A 77 15.21 -5.15 -8.15
CA LEU A 77 13.84 -4.79 -7.82
C LEU A 77 13.60 -4.87 -6.32
N ARG A 78 12.86 -3.89 -5.78
CA ARG A 78 12.35 -3.90 -4.41
C ARG A 78 10.97 -3.24 -4.36
N LEU A 79 10.08 -3.76 -3.53
CA LEU A 79 8.81 -3.12 -3.22
C LEU A 79 8.64 -2.97 -1.72
N ASP A 80 8.32 -1.76 -1.28
CA ASP A 80 8.06 -1.41 0.11
C ASP A 80 6.58 -1.08 0.29
N LEU A 81 6.02 -1.50 1.43
CA LEU A 81 4.69 -1.14 1.89
C LEU A 81 4.80 -0.22 3.10
N ALA A 82 4.46 1.05 2.91
CA ALA A 82 4.44 2.07 3.95
C ALA A 82 3.01 2.29 4.45
N ALA A 83 2.81 1.97 5.73
CA ALA A 83 1.54 2.13 6.45
C ALA A 83 1.79 2.11 7.97
N PRO A 84 0.93 2.73 8.79
CA PRO A 84 1.04 2.64 10.25
C PRO A 84 0.97 1.20 10.74
N ALA A 85 2.00 0.74 11.46
CA ALA A 85 2.03 -0.58 12.07
C ALA A 85 1.08 -0.66 13.28
N ALA A 86 0.35 -1.76 13.40
CA ALA A 86 -0.36 -2.16 14.61
C ALA A 86 0.54 -3.04 15.48
N ASP A 87 1.24 -3.99 14.86
CA ASP A 87 2.29 -4.82 15.43
C ASP A 87 3.33 -5.17 14.35
N THR A 88 4.08 -6.26 14.49
CA THR A 88 5.13 -6.67 13.54
C THR A 88 4.63 -7.27 12.23
N VAL A 89 3.38 -7.76 12.19
CA VAL A 89 2.80 -8.48 11.06
C VAL A 89 1.49 -7.87 10.56
N ASP A 90 0.92 -6.94 11.34
CA ASP A 90 -0.36 -6.31 11.09
C ASP A 90 -0.25 -4.79 11.01
N TYR A 91 -0.99 -4.21 10.06
CA TYR A 91 -1.13 -2.76 9.86
C TYR A 91 -2.40 -2.25 10.54
N ARG A 92 -2.44 -0.98 10.93
CA ARG A 92 -3.64 -0.39 11.59
C ARG A 92 -4.80 -0.26 10.60
N PHE A 93 -6.00 -0.66 11.00
CA PHE A 93 -7.20 -0.56 10.15
C PHE A 93 -8.37 -0.03 10.97
N GLY A 94 -8.41 1.30 11.17
CA GLY A 94 -9.30 1.91 12.17
C GLY A 94 -9.03 1.36 13.57
N ALA A 95 -10.06 0.82 14.22
CA ALA A 95 -9.95 0.12 15.50
C ALA A 95 -9.54 -1.36 15.37
N GLY A 96 -9.50 -1.90 14.15
CA GLY A 96 -9.05 -3.25 13.84
C GLY A 96 -7.64 -3.27 13.25
N VAL A 97 -7.32 -4.35 12.56
CA VAL A 97 -6.03 -4.56 11.92
C VAL A 97 -6.18 -5.08 10.49
N LEU A 98 -5.18 -4.84 9.65
CA LEU A 98 -5.08 -5.36 8.30
C LEU A 98 -3.89 -6.32 8.22
N ARG A 99 -4.13 -7.57 7.82
CA ARG A 99 -3.06 -8.48 7.40
C ARG A 99 -2.87 -8.41 5.90
N VAL A 100 -1.62 -8.45 5.46
CA VAL A 100 -1.26 -8.51 4.04
C VAL A 100 -0.53 -9.81 3.78
N HIS A 101 -1.06 -10.63 2.88
CA HIS A 101 -0.43 -11.87 2.44
C HIS A 101 0.12 -11.68 1.03
N VAL A 102 1.39 -12.01 0.81
CA VAL A 102 1.98 -12.13 -0.52
C VAL A 102 1.65 -13.53 -1.04
N MET A 103 0.92 -13.59 -2.14
CA MET A 103 0.43 -14.83 -2.74
C MET A 103 1.35 -15.30 -3.87
N ALA A 104 1.85 -14.36 -4.68
CA ALA A 104 2.72 -14.66 -5.80
C ALA A 104 3.56 -13.43 -6.19
N VAL A 105 4.75 -13.70 -6.71
CA VAL A 105 5.64 -12.69 -7.30
C VAL A 105 6.12 -13.20 -8.67
N ARG A 106 6.13 -12.32 -9.66
CA ARG A 106 6.74 -12.57 -10.98
C ARG A 106 7.66 -11.43 -11.35
N VAL A 107 8.82 -11.75 -11.92
CA VAL A 107 9.75 -10.78 -12.51
C VAL A 107 9.85 -11.05 -14.00
N ASP A 108 9.61 -10.02 -14.82
CA ASP A 108 9.63 -10.10 -16.29
C ASP A 108 8.83 -11.31 -16.82
N GLY A 109 7.66 -11.55 -16.22
CA GLY A 109 6.76 -12.64 -16.59
C GLY A 109 7.11 -14.02 -16.03
N LYS A 110 8.21 -14.19 -15.27
CA LYS A 110 8.61 -15.48 -14.67
C LYS A 110 8.33 -15.51 -13.17
N ALA A 111 7.76 -16.60 -12.67
CA ALA A 111 7.54 -16.79 -11.23
C ALA A 111 8.86 -16.69 -10.44
N ALA A 112 8.82 -15.99 -9.31
CA ALA A 112 9.94 -15.76 -8.41
C ALA A 112 9.52 -16.02 -6.96
N GLN A 113 10.49 -16.39 -6.13
CA GLN A 113 10.38 -16.33 -4.67
C GLN A 113 10.70 -14.91 -4.21
N TRP A 114 10.85 -14.71 -2.91
CA TRP A 114 11.28 -13.44 -2.34
C TRP A 114 12.16 -13.65 -1.13
N LEU A 115 12.87 -12.59 -0.72
CA LEU A 115 13.67 -12.53 0.49
C LEU A 115 12.96 -11.71 1.57
N GLY A 116 13.41 -11.87 2.81
CA GLY A 116 13.04 -11.01 3.94
C GLY A 116 11.92 -11.59 4.82
N PHE A 117 11.08 -12.47 4.28
CA PHE A 117 10.06 -13.18 5.04
C PHE A 117 9.63 -14.46 4.33
N GLU A 118 9.60 -15.56 5.07
CA GLU A 118 9.35 -16.88 4.49
C GLU A 118 7.85 -17.18 4.39
N PRO A 119 7.41 -17.91 3.33
CA PRO A 119 6.06 -18.46 3.24
C PRO A 119 5.70 -19.31 4.46
N GLY A 120 4.46 -19.17 4.95
CA GLY A 120 3.94 -20.07 5.97
C GLY A 120 3.81 -21.49 5.39
N ALA A 121 4.16 -22.51 6.18
CA ALA A 121 4.22 -23.91 5.74
C ALA A 121 2.89 -24.46 5.16
N ALA A 122 1.75 -23.80 5.43
CA ALA A 122 0.42 -24.29 5.07
C ALA A 122 -0.18 -23.72 3.78
N SER A 123 0.33 -22.61 3.22
CA SER A 123 -0.40 -21.88 2.17
C SER A 123 0.42 -21.45 0.96
N GLY A 124 1.76 -21.55 1.00
CA GLY A 124 2.62 -20.96 -0.04
C GLY A 124 2.54 -19.44 -0.12
N ALA A 125 1.72 -18.81 0.73
CA ALA A 125 1.64 -17.38 0.94
C ALA A 125 2.44 -17.00 2.18
N ALA A 126 3.01 -15.80 2.17
CA ALA A 126 3.71 -15.26 3.32
C ALA A 126 3.00 -14.00 3.84
N VAL A 127 2.95 -13.83 5.15
CA VAL A 127 2.54 -12.53 5.72
C VAL A 127 3.64 -11.53 5.42
N TRP A 128 3.28 -10.37 4.85
CA TRP A 128 4.21 -9.27 4.62
C TRP A 128 4.37 -8.47 5.92
N PRO A 129 5.50 -8.61 6.65
CA PRO A 129 5.67 -7.96 7.94
C PRO A 129 5.78 -6.45 7.78
N THR A 130 5.37 -5.71 8.80
CA THR A 130 5.42 -4.25 8.78
C THR A 130 6.87 -3.77 8.68
N GLY A 131 7.14 -2.82 7.78
CA GLY A 131 8.48 -2.25 7.59
C GLY A 131 9.49 -3.16 6.91
N GLN A 132 9.08 -4.36 6.48
CA GLN A 132 9.90 -5.24 5.64
C GLN A 132 9.67 -4.96 4.17
N SER A 133 10.67 -5.28 3.37
CA SER A 133 10.66 -5.09 1.92
C SER A 133 10.47 -6.41 1.22
N LEU A 134 9.64 -6.40 0.18
CA LEU A 134 9.52 -7.52 -0.73
C LEU A 134 10.61 -7.40 -1.80
N ILE A 135 11.60 -8.29 -1.72
CA ILE A 135 12.71 -8.36 -2.69
C ILE A 135 12.54 -9.67 -3.47
N PRO A 136 12.23 -9.66 -4.77
CA PRO A 136 12.08 -10.87 -5.55
C PRO A 136 13.42 -11.60 -5.65
N ALA A 137 13.38 -12.93 -5.57
CA ALA A 137 14.56 -13.77 -5.60
C ALA A 137 14.34 -15.10 -6.31
N ARG A 138 15.44 -15.73 -6.69
CA ARG A 138 15.48 -17.10 -7.20
C ARG A 138 16.65 -17.82 -6.56
N ALA A 139 16.38 -18.96 -5.91
CA ALA A 139 17.39 -19.72 -5.19
C ALA A 139 18.19 -18.87 -4.18
N GLY A 140 17.50 -17.98 -3.46
CA GLY A 140 18.11 -17.12 -2.44
C GLY A 140 18.85 -15.89 -2.97
N VAL A 141 18.92 -15.68 -4.28
CA VAL A 141 19.60 -14.53 -4.90
C VAL A 141 18.56 -13.52 -5.39
N ALA A 142 18.73 -12.24 -5.01
CA ALA A 142 17.88 -11.15 -5.45
C ALA A 142 17.90 -11.02 -6.99
N LEU A 143 16.73 -10.72 -7.57
CA LEU A 143 16.57 -10.60 -9.02
C LEU A 143 16.64 -9.13 -9.46
N GLU A 144 17.26 -8.93 -10.61
CA GLU A 144 17.09 -7.71 -11.40
C GLU A 144 16.01 -7.92 -12.46
N GLY A 145 15.31 -6.86 -12.85
CA GLY A 145 14.31 -6.89 -13.90
C GLY A 145 13.77 -5.50 -14.22
N GLN A 146 12.85 -5.44 -15.18
CA GLN A 146 12.15 -4.21 -15.55
C GLN A 146 10.72 -4.19 -15.06
N ARG A 147 10.12 -5.37 -14.83
CA ARG A 147 8.75 -5.51 -14.37
C ARG A 147 8.67 -6.48 -13.21
N MET A 148 7.96 -6.09 -12.16
CA MET A 148 7.56 -6.99 -11.08
C MET A 148 6.04 -6.97 -10.94
N ASP A 149 5.42 -8.14 -10.97
CA ASP A 149 4.00 -8.32 -10.67
C ASP A 149 3.88 -9.05 -9.32
N VAL A 150 3.10 -8.48 -8.41
CA VAL A 150 2.87 -9.00 -7.07
C VAL A 150 1.38 -9.16 -6.85
N GLU A 151 0.96 -10.38 -6.53
CA GLU A 151 -0.39 -10.66 -6.08
C GLU A 151 -0.40 -10.68 -4.56
N VAL A 152 -1.22 -9.81 -3.96
CA VAL A 152 -1.43 -9.77 -2.52
C VAL A 152 -2.89 -10.03 -2.17
N GLU A 153 -3.11 -10.57 -0.98
CA GLU A 153 -4.42 -10.72 -0.37
C GLU A 153 -4.46 -9.90 0.92
N LEU A 154 -5.43 -8.99 0.98
CA LEU A 154 -5.67 -8.13 2.13
C LEU A 154 -6.80 -8.71 2.98
N GLU A 155 -6.57 -8.82 4.28
CA GLU A 155 -7.57 -9.29 5.24
C GLU A 155 -7.76 -8.26 6.34
N GLY A 156 -8.90 -7.55 6.31
CA GLY A 156 -9.31 -6.71 7.43
C GLY A 156 -9.85 -7.59 8.55
N ARG A 157 -9.38 -7.37 9.77
CA ARG A 157 -9.81 -8.12 10.96
C ARG A 157 -10.12 -7.18 12.11
N VAL A 158 -11.02 -7.62 12.98
CA VAL A 158 -11.46 -6.85 14.15
C VAL A 158 -11.69 -7.78 15.33
N GLY A 159 -11.24 -7.37 16.52
CA GLY A 159 -11.48 -8.11 17.74
C GLY A 159 -12.97 -8.15 18.09
N SER A 160 -13.43 -9.25 18.68
CA SER A 160 -14.85 -9.45 19.02
C SER A 160 -15.42 -8.30 19.86
N ALA A 161 -14.67 -7.79 20.84
CA ALA A 161 -15.08 -6.66 21.67
C ALA A 161 -15.29 -5.36 20.87
N GLN A 162 -14.46 -5.11 19.86
CA GLN A 162 -14.50 -3.91 19.03
C GLN A 162 -15.67 -3.90 18.04
N THR A 163 -16.34 -5.05 17.84
CA THR A 163 -17.59 -5.13 17.05
C THR A 163 -18.82 -4.64 17.80
N ARG A 164 -18.72 -4.37 19.10
CA ARG A 164 -19.81 -3.85 19.94
C ARG A 164 -19.86 -2.32 19.81
N VAL A 165 -20.46 -1.87 18.73
CA VAL A 165 -20.62 -0.45 18.41
C VAL A 165 -22.08 -0.03 18.57
N ALA A 166 -22.30 1.22 18.99
CA ALA A 166 -23.66 1.77 19.11
C ALA A 166 -24.26 2.10 17.73
N ASP A 167 -23.41 2.55 16.80
CA ASP A 167 -23.76 2.98 15.44
C ASP A 167 -22.74 2.48 14.40
N LEU A 168 -22.93 2.84 13.13
CA LEU A 168 -22.04 2.49 12.04
C LEU A 168 -20.61 3.04 12.28
N THR A 169 -19.66 2.14 12.48
CA THR A 169 -18.23 2.47 12.59
C THR A 169 -17.50 2.12 11.30
N ARG A 170 -16.73 3.07 10.75
CA ARG A 170 -15.89 2.85 9.57
C ARG A 170 -14.50 2.36 9.96
N PHE A 171 -14.06 1.31 9.29
CA PHE A 171 -12.68 0.82 9.35
C PHE A 171 -11.99 1.14 8.01
N GLY A 172 -10.72 1.54 8.06
CA GLY A 172 -10.00 2.02 6.89
C GLY A 172 -8.52 2.25 7.15
N ILE A 173 -7.74 2.23 6.08
CA ILE A 173 -6.32 2.59 6.05
C ILE A 173 -5.94 3.04 4.64
N ASP A 174 -5.03 4.01 4.54
CA ASP A 174 -4.33 4.33 3.30
C ASP A 174 -3.01 3.58 3.23
N LEU A 175 -2.81 2.80 2.17
CA LEU A 175 -1.57 2.06 1.91
C LEU A 175 -0.75 2.81 0.86
N ARG A 176 0.56 2.94 1.11
CA ARG A 176 1.50 3.50 0.12
C ARG A 176 2.51 2.43 -0.29
N PHE A 177 2.64 2.24 -1.59
CA PHE A 177 3.63 1.34 -2.18
C PHE A 177 4.74 2.15 -2.85
N GLN A 178 5.99 1.76 -2.62
CA GLN A 178 7.17 2.41 -3.19
C GLN A 178 8.10 1.35 -3.77
N ALA A 179 8.53 1.54 -5.01
CA ALA A 179 9.44 0.61 -5.68
C ALA A 179 10.82 1.22 -5.89
N TYR A 180 11.83 0.37 -5.94
CA TYR A 180 13.23 0.74 -6.19
C TYR A 180 13.86 -0.18 -7.22
#